data_AF-A0A8T5H2Q0-F1
#
_entry.id   AF-A0A8T5H2Q0-F1
#
_cell.length_a   1.000
_cell.length_b   1.000
_cell.length_c   1.000
_cell.angle_alpha   90.00
_cell.angle_beta   90.00
_cell.angle_gamma   90.00
#
_symmetry.space_group_name_H-M   'P 1'
#
loop_
_entity.id
_entity.type
_entity.pdbx_description
1 polymer ?
#
loop_
_entity_poly.entity_id
_entity_poly.type
_entity_poly.pdbx_seq_one_letter_code
_entity_poly.pdbx_strand_id
1 'polypeptide(L)'
;VDFPLDALCSTDDECSFCEDTDEFCYCEFDEGICYLLAEDFDEYILDQEVPSEEVTELKERINFLENLQLSTQEEINTLDTTATSVAQRLASVEQQYFLLQQDLVVKEQTEQILQTDIKTLSTGLATLQDNVVETQNELGNVETQLTKEQKRSKTLLILLISFIIFVVAVLLAVYMTQQPRKKRVHPELSQFITSHIQQGKKYGHIKNALVDAGWSENDAAWAYKETMRKNYSSYKQNSSTSASDPKKVVSLLVIGIVLVLLIVLLLRGVSTGSAIYFDSAENFETAVQTHLQSSFTDNQFYPLVDFASVCVQVVDGEKTVSYVVTKTPVGHVVGPAITSCDADSRYDFAVKFLEWETFTTVANNQNCEILSSVNRREKNFIILPSQYVLPGFVLNPREDITPFCSALNVCLDAEELESIGC
;
A
#
# COMPACT_ATOMS: atom_id res chain seq x y z
N VAL A 1 93.64 62.02 -46.70
CA VAL A 1 92.57 62.70 -47.45
C VAL A 1 91.47 62.94 -46.44
N ASP A 2 91.10 64.20 -46.20
CA ASP A 2 90.00 64.53 -45.28
C ASP A 2 88.70 63.96 -45.86
N PHE A 3 88.15 62.94 -45.20
CA PHE A 3 86.84 62.39 -45.55
C PHE A 3 85.77 63.38 -45.08
N PRO A 4 84.86 63.85 -45.95
CA PRO A 4 83.74 64.67 -45.52
C PRO A 4 82.84 63.81 -44.63
N LEU A 5 82.79 64.15 -43.34
CA LEU A 5 82.16 63.40 -42.25
C LEU A 5 80.62 63.37 -42.27
N ASP A 6 79.98 63.79 -43.38
CA ASP A 6 78.53 64.00 -43.46
C ASP A 6 77.87 63.38 -44.71
N ALA A 7 78.42 62.29 -45.26
CA ALA A 7 77.74 61.53 -46.32
C ALA A 7 76.78 60.51 -45.68
N LEU A 8 75.65 61.01 -45.18
CA LEU A 8 74.55 60.16 -44.75
C LEU A 8 73.88 59.53 -45.98
N CYS A 9 73.74 58.20 -46.01
CA CYS A 9 73.10 57.46 -47.08
C CYS A 9 71.95 56.60 -46.56
N SER A 10 71.00 56.32 -47.44
CA SER A 10 69.86 55.42 -47.23
C SER A 10 69.72 54.39 -48.34
N THR A 11 70.46 54.55 -49.43
CA THR A 11 70.58 53.58 -50.53
C THR A 11 71.99 53.67 -51.12
N ASP A 12 72.46 52.59 -51.75
CA ASP A 12 73.81 52.53 -52.35
C ASP A 12 74.04 53.60 -53.42
N ASP A 13 72.99 53.98 -54.15
CA ASP A 13 73.05 55.02 -55.20
C ASP A 13 73.42 56.42 -54.64
N GLU A 14 73.27 56.64 -53.34
CA GLU A 14 73.60 57.91 -52.68
C GLU A 14 75.11 58.03 -52.37
N CYS A 15 75.87 56.94 -52.49
CA CYS A 15 77.31 56.87 -52.23
C CYS A 15 78.18 57.25 -53.45
N SER A 16 77.81 58.36 -54.11
CA SER A 16 78.41 58.81 -55.38
C SER A 16 79.85 59.34 -55.31
N PHE A 17 80.42 59.56 -54.11
CA PHE A 17 81.80 60.03 -53.98
C PHE A 17 82.84 59.02 -54.51
N CYS A 18 82.43 57.77 -54.69
CA CYS A 18 83.29 56.69 -55.17
C CYS A 18 83.28 56.53 -56.70
N GLU A 19 82.53 57.34 -57.48
CA GLU A 19 82.58 57.25 -58.95
C GLU A 19 83.96 57.63 -59.54
N ASP A 20 84.79 58.36 -58.78
CA ASP A 20 86.12 58.82 -59.23
C ASP A 20 87.26 57.85 -58.83
N THR A 21 86.98 56.86 -58.00
CA THR A 21 87.90 55.80 -57.58
C THR A 21 87.32 54.50 -58.14
N ASP A 22 88.05 53.68 -58.90
CA ASP A 22 87.56 52.39 -59.47
C ASP A 22 87.17 51.33 -58.39
N GLU A 23 86.71 51.75 -57.21
CA GLU A 23 86.37 50.97 -56.03
C GLU A 23 84.84 50.95 -55.84
N PHE A 24 84.30 49.81 -55.41
CA PHE A 24 82.87 49.68 -55.13
C PHE A 24 82.53 50.33 -53.77
N CYS A 25 81.44 51.10 -53.74
CA CYS A 25 80.88 51.64 -52.50
C CYS A 25 79.47 51.13 -52.25
N TYR A 26 79.13 50.95 -50.98
CA TYR A 26 77.79 50.60 -50.53
C TYR A 26 77.42 51.40 -49.29
N CYS A 27 76.11 51.53 -49.07
CA CYS A 27 75.54 52.18 -47.90
C CYS A 27 75.27 51.15 -46.80
N GLU A 28 75.86 51.33 -45.62
CA GLU A 28 75.50 50.52 -44.46
C GLU A 28 74.20 51.07 -43.84
N PHE A 29 73.10 50.34 -43.98
CA PHE A 29 71.75 50.82 -43.64
C PHE A 29 71.58 51.15 -42.15
N ASP A 30 72.31 50.47 -41.27
CA ASP A 30 72.17 50.67 -39.81
C ASP A 30 72.88 51.94 -39.33
N GLU A 31 73.97 52.34 -39.99
CA GLU A 31 74.75 53.53 -39.63
C GLU A 31 74.45 54.72 -40.54
N GLY A 32 73.88 54.46 -41.72
CA GLY A 32 73.60 55.43 -42.76
C GLY A 32 74.87 56.06 -43.31
N ILE A 33 75.98 55.33 -43.41
CA ILE A 33 77.29 55.84 -43.86
C ILE A 33 77.77 54.99 -45.05
N CYS A 34 78.39 55.66 -46.02
CA CYS A 34 79.00 55.01 -47.18
C CYS A 34 80.37 54.41 -46.86
N TYR A 35 80.59 53.14 -47.23
CA TYR A 35 81.87 52.43 -47.07
C TYR A 35 82.48 52.07 -48.42
N LEU A 36 83.82 52.09 -48.50
CA LEU A 36 84.61 51.59 -49.64
C LEU A 36 84.93 50.11 -49.42
N LEU A 37 84.63 49.27 -50.41
CA LEU A 37 85.07 47.87 -50.47
C LEU A 37 86.49 47.85 -51.05
N ALA A 38 87.50 47.83 -50.16
CA ALA A 38 88.87 47.57 -50.57
C ALA A 38 88.99 46.13 -51.07
N GLU A 39 89.36 45.92 -52.34
CA GLU A 39 89.52 44.61 -52.99
C GLU A 39 90.75 43.80 -52.52
N ASP A 40 91.25 44.01 -51.30
CA ASP A 40 92.32 43.19 -50.71
C ASP A 40 91.73 42.16 -49.75
N PHE A 41 90.94 41.22 -50.28
CA PHE A 41 90.69 39.94 -49.60
C PHE A 41 91.82 38.96 -49.93
N ASP A 42 93.04 39.32 -49.54
CA ASP A 42 94.12 38.35 -49.45
C ASP A 42 93.80 37.39 -48.28
N GLU A 43 93.78 36.12 -48.66
CA GLU A 43 93.59 34.92 -47.87
C GLU A 43 94.50 34.89 -46.61
N TYR A 44 94.05 35.52 -45.53
CA TYR A 44 94.61 35.35 -44.20
C TYR A 44 93.86 34.22 -43.48
N ILE A 45 94.08 32.97 -43.92
CA ILE A 45 93.81 31.81 -43.07
C ILE A 45 94.83 31.87 -41.93
N LEU A 46 94.40 32.45 -40.83
CA LEU A 46 95.12 32.46 -39.57
C LEU A 46 95.01 31.04 -39.00
N ASP A 47 96.02 30.21 -39.26
CA ASP A 47 96.28 28.96 -38.53
C ASP A 47 96.60 29.32 -37.07
N GLN A 48 95.57 29.71 -36.31
CA GLN A 48 95.57 29.58 -34.87
C GLN A 48 95.18 28.13 -34.59
N GLU A 49 96.14 27.30 -34.19
CA GLU A 49 95.83 26.07 -33.44
C GLU A 49 95.04 26.49 -32.20
N VAL A 50 93.71 26.39 -32.28
CA VAL A 50 92.83 26.54 -31.12
C VAL A 50 93.31 25.51 -30.09
N PRO A 51 93.68 25.93 -28.86
CA PRO A 51 94.16 25.00 -27.85
C PRO A 51 93.18 23.84 -27.68
N SER A 52 93.68 22.60 -27.77
CA SER A 52 92.87 21.37 -27.61
C SER A 52 91.99 21.36 -26.36
N GLU A 53 92.36 22.14 -25.34
CA GLU A 53 91.63 22.28 -24.07
C GLU A 53 90.36 23.13 -24.24
N GLU A 54 90.42 24.27 -24.94
CA GLU A 54 89.25 25.12 -25.22
C GLU A 54 88.21 24.40 -26.08
N VAL A 55 88.66 23.61 -27.07
CA VAL A 55 87.77 22.78 -27.91
C VAL A 55 87.07 21.69 -27.09
N THR A 56 87.73 21.17 -26.05
CA THR A 56 87.17 20.13 -25.19
C THR A 56 86.13 20.72 -24.23
N GLU A 57 86.42 21.87 -23.61
CA GLU A 57 85.47 22.60 -22.76
C GLU A 57 84.22 23.03 -23.56
N LEU A 58 84.39 23.52 -24.79
CA LEU A 58 83.26 23.87 -25.65
C LEU A 58 82.37 22.65 -25.94
N LYS A 59 82.96 21.48 -26.22
CA LYS A 59 82.20 20.24 -26.47
C LYS A 59 81.41 19.79 -25.24
N GLU A 60 81.99 19.91 -24.05
CA GLU A 60 81.28 19.60 -22.80
C GLU A 60 80.12 20.56 -22.55
N ARG A 61 80.31 21.87 -22.80
CA ARG A 61 79.22 22.86 -22.71
C ARG A 61 78.12 22.62 -23.73
N ILE A 62 78.46 22.25 -24.97
CA ILE A 62 77.47 21.90 -26.01
C ILE A 62 76.65 20.68 -25.56
N ASN A 63 77.31 19.60 -25.13
CA ASN A 63 76.61 18.41 -24.63
C ASN A 63 75.72 18.72 -23.42
N PHE A 64 76.17 19.60 -22.51
CA PHE A 64 75.35 20.03 -21.38
C PHE A 64 74.10 20.80 -21.84
N LEU A 65 74.27 21.73 -22.78
CA LEU A 65 73.16 22.53 -23.33
C LEU A 65 72.16 21.66 -24.10
N GLU A 66 72.62 20.67 -24.87
CA GLU A 66 71.76 19.72 -25.58
C GLU A 66 70.94 18.87 -24.60
N ASN A 67 71.56 18.37 -23.52
CA ASN A 67 70.86 17.63 -22.48
C ASN A 67 69.86 18.51 -21.72
N LEU A 68 70.22 19.76 -21.43
CA LEU A 68 69.31 20.72 -20.81
C LEU A 68 68.11 21.02 -21.71
N GLN A 69 68.34 21.20 -23.01
CA GLN A 69 67.28 21.40 -24.00
C GLN A 69 66.32 20.20 -24.06
N LEU A 70 66.85 18.98 -24.06
CA LEU A 70 66.03 17.76 -24.03
C LEU A 70 65.19 17.68 -22.75
N SER A 71 65.79 17.96 -21.58
CA SER A 71 65.10 17.97 -20.30
C SER A 71 63.98 19.02 -20.26
N THR A 72 64.25 20.24 -20.71
CA THR A 72 63.25 21.31 -20.76
C THR A 72 62.11 20.98 -21.73
N GLN A 73 62.41 20.32 -22.86
CA GLN A 73 61.38 19.89 -23.81
C GLN A 73 60.46 18.83 -23.21
N GLU A 74 61.00 17.91 -22.40
CA GLU A 74 60.21 16.92 -21.68
C GLU A 74 59.29 17.58 -20.64
N GLU A 75 59.81 18.53 -19.86
CA GLU A 75 59.01 19.32 -18.91
C GLU A 75 57.88 20.09 -19.61
N ILE A 76 58.14 20.71 -20.76
CA ILE A 76 57.11 21.41 -21.56
C ILE A 76 56.02 20.44 -22.00
N ASN A 77 56.39 19.26 -22.49
CA ASN A 77 55.42 18.25 -22.94
C ASN A 77 54.57 17.72 -21.77
N THR A 78 55.17 17.49 -20.61
CA THR A 78 54.42 17.07 -19.40
C THR A 78 53.49 18.18 -18.90
N LEU A 79 53.92 19.44 -18.99
CA LEU A 79 53.07 20.57 -18.63
C LEU A 79 51.89 20.74 -19.59
N ASP A 80 52.09 20.55 -20.89
CA ASP A 80 51.04 20.61 -21.91
C ASP A 80 49.97 19.52 -21.74
N THR A 81 50.41 18.29 -21.46
CA THR A 81 49.47 17.18 -21.13
C THR A 81 48.68 17.46 -19.86
N THR A 82 49.32 18.06 -18.84
CA THR A 82 48.65 18.46 -17.60
C THR A 82 47.64 19.59 -17.85
N ALA A 83 48.01 20.60 -18.64
CA ALA A 83 47.13 21.70 -19.00
C ALA A 83 45.88 21.21 -19.76
N THR A 84 46.06 20.28 -20.69
CA THR A 84 44.97 19.64 -21.44
C THR A 84 44.03 18.86 -20.52
N SER A 85 44.59 18.09 -19.58
CA SER A 85 43.81 17.35 -18.58
C SER A 85 43.01 18.28 -17.66
N VAL A 86 43.61 19.39 -17.21
CA VAL A 86 42.90 20.41 -16.41
C VAL A 86 41.78 21.07 -17.20
N ALA A 87 42.00 21.41 -18.48
CA ALA A 87 40.96 21.96 -19.34
C ALA A 87 39.77 21.01 -19.52
N GLN A 88 40.04 19.71 -19.70
CA GLN A 88 38.99 18.69 -19.78
C GLN A 88 38.19 18.56 -18.47
N ARG A 89 38.88 18.58 -17.33
CA ARG A 89 38.22 18.55 -16.01
C ARG A 89 37.37 19.79 -15.78
N LEU A 90 37.84 20.97 -16.20
CA LEU A 90 37.08 22.22 -16.08
C LEU A 90 35.79 22.17 -16.91
N ALA A 91 35.87 21.73 -18.17
CA ALA A 91 34.69 21.57 -19.03
C ALA A 91 33.67 20.58 -18.42
N SER A 92 34.14 19.49 -17.80
CA SER A 92 33.27 18.55 -17.10
C SER A 92 32.58 19.17 -15.89
N VAL A 93 33.28 20.01 -15.12
CA VAL A 93 32.70 20.70 -13.95
C VAL A 93 31.67 21.74 -14.39
N GLU A 94 31.94 22.49 -15.46
CA GLU A 94 30.97 23.43 -16.04
C GLU A 94 29.69 22.71 -16.49
N GLN A 95 29.81 21.54 -17.10
CA GLN A 95 28.66 20.71 -17.48
C GLN A 95 27.86 20.24 -16.26
N GLN A 96 28.53 19.80 -15.19
CA GLN A 96 27.86 19.40 -13.95
C GLN A 96 27.15 20.59 -13.29
N TYR A 97 27.77 21.77 -13.30
CA TYR A 97 27.16 22.99 -12.77
C TYR A 97 25.87 23.36 -13.51
N PHE A 98 25.87 23.25 -14.85
CA PHE A 98 24.67 23.49 -15.66
C PHE A 98 23.53 22.53 -15.32
N LEU A 99 23.83 21.24 -15.16
CA LEU A 99 22.83 20.23 -14.78
C LEU A 99 22.26 20.51 -13.38
N LEU A 100 23.11 20.88 -12.43
CA LEU A 100 22.69 21.21 -11.07
C LEU A 100 21.78 22.45 -11.04
N GLN A 101 22.09 23.45 -11.86
CA GLN A 101 21.26 24.64 -11.99
C GLN A 101 19.87 24.30 -12.56
N GLN A 102 19.79 23.37 -13.52
CA GLN A 102 18.53 22.89 -14.07
C GLN A 102 17.69 22.15 -13.01
N ASP A 103 18.32 21.30 -12.21
CA ASP A 103 17.66 20.54 -11.14
C ASP A 103 17.07 21.47 -10.05
N LEU A 104 17.80 22.52 -9.67
CA LEU A 104 17.32 23.55 -8.73
C LEU A 104 16.03 24.24 -9.22
N VAL A 105 15.93 24.57 -10.50
CA VAL A 105 14.73 25.18 -11.09
C VAL A 105 13.53 24.24 -11.03
N VAL A 106 13.74 22.95 -11.33
CA VAL A 106 12.68 21.93 -11.26
C VAL A 106 12.20 21.74 -9.82
N LYS A 107 13.12 21.77 -8.85
CA LYS A 107 12.80 21.66 -7.43
C LYS A 107 11.94 22.83 -6.95
N GLU A 108 12.29 24.06 -7.35
CA GLU A 108 11.52 25.26 -6.99
C GLU A 108 10.09 25.22 -7.58
N GLN A 109 9.93 24.76 -8.83
CA GLN A 109 8.61 24.57 -9.43
C GLN A 109 7.79 23.50 -8.69
N THR A 110 8.43 22.40 -8.31
CA THR A 110 7.78 21.31 -7.58
C THR A 110 7.31 21.77 -6.20
N GLU A 111 8.08 22.61 -5.50
CA GLU A 111 7.69 23.19 -4.22
C GLU A 111 6.46 24.12 -4.34
N GLN A 112 6.37 24.91 -5.41
CA GLN A 112 5.20 25.77 -5.68
C GLN A 112 3.93 24.95 -5.96
N ILE A 113 4.06 23.85 -6.71
CA ILE A 113 2.95 22.92 -6.97
C ILE A 113 2.50 22.29 -5.65
N LEU A 114 3.43 21.77 -4.85
CA LEU A 114 3.13 21.21 -3.53
C LEU A 114 2.41 22.19 -2.59
N GLN A 115 2.84 23.46 -2.55
CA GLN A 115 2.15 24.46 -1.75
C GLN A 115 0.71 24.72 -2.22
N THR A 116 0.48 24.63 -3.53
CA THR A 116 -0.86 24.79 -4.11
C THR A 116 -1.74 23.59 -3.79
N ASP A 117 -1.21 22.37 -3.90
CA ASP A 117 -1.91 21.14 -3.57
C ASP A 117 -2.24 21.07 -2.08
N ILE A 118 -1.33 21.47 -1.19
CA ILE A 118 -1.59 21.56 0.27
C ILE A 118 -2.74 22.53 0.57
N LYS A 119 -2.78 23.70 -0.08
CA LYS A 119 -3.89 24.65 0.10
C LYS A 119 -5.22 24.06 -0.38
N THR A 120 -5.17 23.32 -1.48
CA THR A 120 -6.35 22.69 -2.07
C THR A 120 -6.85 21.55 -1.19
N LEU A 121 -5.95 20.71 -0.67
CA LEU A 121 -6.25 19.66 0.30
C LEU A 121 -6.79 20.20 1.61
N SER A 122 -6.21 21.28 2.14
CA SER A 122 -6.71 21.95 3.35
C SER A 122 -8.14 22.46 3.16
N THR A 123 -8.43 23.05 1.99
CA THR A 123 -9.78 23.52 1.64
C THR A 123 -10.76 22.35 1.46
N GLY A 124 -10.32 21.27 0.82
CA GLY A 124 -11.10 20.04 0.68
C GLY A 124 -11.38 19.37 2.03
N LEU A 125 -10.40 19.35 2.93
CA LEU A 125 -10.54 18.81 4.28
C LEU A 125 -11.49 19.64 5.13
N ALA A 126 -11.43 20.97 5.06
CA ALA A 126 -12.39 21.85 5.72
C ALA A 126 -13.82 21.58 5.22
N THR A 127 -13.98 21.40 3.91
CA THR A 127 -15.28 21.05 3.31
C THR A 127 -15.77 19.68 3.76
N LEU A 128 -14.87 18.69 3.86
CA LEU A 128 -15.21 17.36 4.39
C LEU A 128 -15.58 17.42 5.87
N GLN A 129 -14.89 18.24 6.67
CA GLN A 129 -15.20 18.44 8.08
C GLN A 129 -16.61 19.06 8.24
N ASP A 130 -16.95 20.06 7.42
CA ASP A 130 -18.29 20.65 7.41
C ASP A 130 -19.36 19.62 7.01
N ASN A 131 -19.10 18.83 5.96
CA ASN A 131 -20.00 17.76 5.54
C ASN A 131 -20.19 16.69 6.62
N VAL A 132 -19.14 16.35 7.39
CA VAL A 132 -19.22 15.41 8.51
C VAL A 132 -20.05 15.99 9.66
N VAL A 133 -19.91 17.28 9.96
CA VAL A 133 -20.73 17.97 10.98
C VAL A 133 -22.20 18.02 10.54
N GLU A 134 -22.45 18.32 9.26
CA GLU A 134 -23.79 18.29 8.68
C GLU A 134 -24.39 16.88 8.75
N THR A 135 -23.62 15.87 8.35
CA THR A 135 -24.03 14.45 8.42
C THR A 135 -24.30 14.02 9.87
N GLN A 136 -23.50 14.43 10.84
CA GLN A 136 -23.75 14.16 12.27
C GLN A 136 -25.06 14.80 12.75
N ASN A 137 -25.33 16.03 12.33
CA ASN A 137 -26.57 16.72 12.67
C ASN A 137 -27.79 16.04 12.02
N GLU A 138 -27.68 15.62 10.76
CA GLU A 138 -28.72 14.84 10.08
C GLU A 138 -28.92 13.48 10.77
N LEU A 139 -27.84 12.79 11.16
CA LEU A 139 -27.92 11.52 11.87
C LEU A 139 -28.59 11.68 13.24
N GLY A 140 -28.29 12.74 13.97
CA GLY A 140 -28.98 13.09 15.23
C GLY A 140 -30.47 13.41 15.02
N ASN A 141 -30.80 14.09 13.93
CA ASN A 141 -32.20 14.33 13.54
C ASN A 141 -32.91 13.02 13.15
N VAL A 142 -32.24 12.11 12.46
CA VAL A 142 -32.76 10.80 12.11
C VAL A 142 -32.92 9.91 13.34
N GLU A 143 -31.97 9.93 14.28
CA GLU A 143 -32.06 9.19 15.55
C GLU A 143 -33.23 9.71 16.43
N THR A 144 -33.43 11.02 16.49
CA THR A 144 -34.58 11.60 17.20
C THR A 144 -35.91 11.28 16.52
N GLN A 145 -35.97 11.20 15.18
CA GLN A 145 -37.15 10.73 14.47
C GLN A 145 -37.40 9.22 14.66
N LEU A 146 -36.35 8.39 14.60
CA LEU A 146 -36.43 6.94 14.84
C LEU A 146 -36.87 6.62 16.26
N THR A 147 -36.37 7.33 17.28
CA THR A 147 -36.81 7.11 18.67
C THR A 147 -38.26 7.53 18.88
N LYS A 148 -38.74 8.56 18.16
CA LYS A 148 -40.14 8.99 18.16
C LYS A 148 -41.06 7.97 17.46
N GLU A 149 -40.66 7.47 16.30
CA GLU A 149 -41.40 6.43 15.56
C GLU A 149 -41.34 5.06 16.26
N GLN A 150 -40.21 4.71 16.89
CA GLN A 150 -40.07 3.48 17.67
C GLN A 150 -40.92 3.51 18.95
N LYS A 151 -41.06 4.66 19.62
CA LYS A 151 -42.01 4.84 20.73
C LYS A 151 -43.46 4.71 20.26
N ARG A 152 -43.79 5.26 19.08
CA ARG A 152 -45.13 5.16 18.48
C ARG A 152 -45.46 3.72 18.06
N SER A 153 -44.51 3.02 17.46
CA SER A 153 -44.60 1.61 17.05
C SER A 153 -44.72 0.67 18.26
N LYS A 154 -43.92 0.85 19.33
CA LYS A 154 -44.06 0.07 20.58
C LYS A 154 -45.43 0.27 21.23
N THR A 155 -45.95 1.50 21.24
CA THR A 155 -47.27 1.80 21.82
C THR A 155 -48.40 1.16 21.00
N LEU A 156 -48.31 1.20 19.66
CA LEU A 156 -49.26 0.55 18.76
C LEU A 156 -49.21 -0.98 18.86
N LEU A 157 -48.01 -1.56 18.97
CA LEU A 157 -47.82 -3.01 19.12
C LEU A 157 -48.39 -3.51 20.46
N ILE A 158 -48.20 -2.77 21.55
CA ILE A 158 -48.80 -3.10 22.87
C ILE A 158 -50.33 -3.02 22.81
N LEU A 159 -50.89 -1.99 22.14
CA LEU A 159 -52.33 -1.88 21.93
C LEU A 159 -52.91 -3.03 21.08
N LEU A 160 -52.19 -3.44 20.03
CA LEU A 160 -52.61 -4.50 19.13
C LEU A 160 -52.55 -5.88 19.82
N ILE A 161 -51.51 -6.15 20.61
CA ILE A 161 -51.42 -7.37 21.45
C ILE A 161 -52.54 -7.40 22.50
N SER A 162 -52.81 -6.27 23.16
CA SER A 162 -53.93 -6.17 24.13
C SER A 162 -55.29 -6.44 23.48
N PHE A 163 -55.51 -5.91 22.27
CA PHE A 163 -56.74 -6.15 21.50
C PHE A 163 -56.90 -7.62 21.10
N ILE A 164 -55.84 -8.28 20.64
CA ILE A 164 -55.87 -9.71 20.29
C ILE A 164 -56.21 -10.56 21.53
N ILE A 165 -55.59 -10.28 22.68
CA ILE A 165 -55.88 -11.01 23.93
C ILE A 165 -57.35 -10.83 24.34
N PHE A 166 -57.89 -9.62 24.20
CA PHE A 166 -59.29 -9.34 24.49
C PHE A 166 -60.25 -10.11 23.57
N VAL A 167 -59.98 -10.14 22.26
CA VAL A 167 -60.80 -10.88 21.28
C VAL A 167 -60.78 -12.38 21.56
N VAL A 168 -59.63 -12.96 21.90
CA VAL A 168 -59.50 -14.39 22.24
C VAL A 168 -60.27 -14.71 23.53
N ALA A 169 -60.22 -13.84 24.55
CA ALA A 169 -60.97 -14.01 25.78
C ALA A 169 -62.49 -13.98 25.57
N VAL A 170 -62.98 -13.07 24.72
CA VAL A 170 -64.40 -12.97 24.36
C VAL A 170 -64.85 -14.19 23.57
N LEU A 171 -64.06 -14.64 22.59
CA LEU A 171 -64.36 -15.84 21.81
C LEU A 171 -64.39 -17.10 22.68
N LEU A 172 -63.48 -17.23 23.65
CA LEU A 172 -63.48 -18.32 24.63
C LEU A 172 -64.71 -18.27 25.55
N ALA A 173 -65.13 -17.08 25.99
CA ALA A 173 -66.33 -16.91 26.82
C ALA A 173 -67.62 -17.25 26.06
N VAL A 174 -67.73 -16.86 24.78
CA VAL A 174 -68.86 -17.22 23.92
C VAL A 174 -68.87 -18.72 23.62
N TYR A 175 -67.71 -19.31 23.36
CA TYR A 175 -67.59 -20.75 23.11
C TYR A 175 -67.96 -21.59 24.34
N MET A 176 -67.59 -21.16 25.55
CA MET A 176 -67.96 -21.84 26.78
C MET A 176 -69.44 -21.70 27.14
N THR A 177 -70.08 -20.59 26.77
CA THR A 177 -71.51 -20.36 27.07
C THR A 177 -72.47 -21.01 26.06
N GLN A 178 -72.00 -21.36 24.85
CA GLN A 178 -72.81 -22.02 23.82
C GLN A 178 -72.81 -23.56 23.86
N GLN A 179 -72.19 -24.21 24.85
CA GLN A 179 -72.31 -25.67 24.92
C GLN A 179 -73.75 -26.10 25.24
N PRO A 180 -74.43 -26.85 24.35
CA PRO A 180 -75.78 -27.35 24.63
C PRO A 180 -75.71 -28.29 25.85
N ARG A 181 -76.60 -28.08 26.82
CA ARG A 181 -76.74 -28.92 28.01
C ARG A 181 -76.91 -30.38 27.57
N LYS A 182 -75.84 -31.17 27.71
CA LYS A 182 -75.84 -32.60 27.36
C LYS A 182 -76.91 -33.31 28.19
N LYS A 183 -77.95 -33.85 27.54
CA LYS A 183 -78.90 -34.77 28.18
C LYS A 183 -78.09 -35.91 28.81
N ARG A 184 -78.19 -36.08 30.13
CA ARG A 184 -77.50 -37.16 30.86
C ARG A 184 -78.50 -38.28 31.10
N VAL A 185 -78.14 -39.52 30.76
CA VAL A 185 -78.90 -40.71 31.15
C VAL A 185 -78.87 -40.81 32.68
N HIS A 186 -80.02 -41.02 33.32
CA HIS A 186 -80.10 -41.17 34.77
C HIS A 186 -79.22 -42.36 35.23
N PRO A 187 -78.48 -42.26 36.35
CA PRO A 187 -77.52 -43.29 36.77
C PRO A 187 -78.12 -44.68 36.91
N GLU A 188 -79.36 -44.77 37.42
CA GLU A 188 -80.09 -46.02 37.62
C GLU A 188 -80.43 -46.72 36.30
N LEU A 189 -80.84 -45.96 35.29
CA LEU A 189 -81.10 -46.48 33.95
C LEU A 189 -79.82 -46.98 33.30
N SER A 190 -78.71 -46.27 33.48
CA SER A 190 -77.41 -46.72 33.00
C SER A 190 -76.98 -48.03 33.67
N GLN A 191 -77.26 -48.22 34.97
CA GLN A 191 -76.96 -49.47 35.67
C GLN A 191 -77.85 -50.62 35.20
N PHE A 192 -79.15 -50.37 35.00
CA PHE A 192 -80.09 -51.36 34.46
C PHE A 192 -79.67 -51.86 33.07
N ILE A 193 -79.31 -50.94 32.17
CA ILE A 193 -78.85 -51.28 30.83
C ILE A 193 -77.52 -52.05 30.89
N THR A 194 -76.55 -51.60 31.71
CA THR A 194 -75.26 -52.28 31.88
C THR A 194 -75.42 -53.70 32.43
N SER A 195 -76.30 -53.91 33.43
CA SER A 195 -76.52 -55.25 34.00
C SER A 195 -77.14 -56.22 32.98
N HIS A 196 -78.06 -55.73 32.15
CA HIS A 196 -78.66 -56.54 31.08
C HIS A 196 -77.66 -56.87 29.97
N ILE A 197 -76.74 -55.95 29.64
CA ILE A 197 -75.64 -56.21 28.70
C ILE A 197 -74.69 -57.27 29.28
N GLN A 198 -74.34 -57.19 30.56
CA GLN A 198 -73.49 -58.18 31.24
C GLN A 198 -74.13 -59.58 31.30
N GLN A 199 -75.46 -59.65 31.35
CA GLN A 199 -76.23 -60.90 31.27
C GLN A 199 -76.37 -61.44 29.82
N GLY A 200 -75.76 -60.80 28.83
CA GLY A 200 -75.80 -61.23 27.42
C GLY A 200 -77.12 -60.93 26.71
N LYS A 201 -78.02 -60.12 27.30
CA LYS A 201 -79.29 -59.76 26.65
C LYS A 201 -79.03 -58.81 25.48
N LYS A 202 -79.59 -59.14 24.32
CA LYS A 202 -79.49 -58.31 23.11
C LYS A 202 -80.32 -57.04 23.22
N TYR A 203 -79.96 -56.02 22.45
CA TYR A 203 -80.62 -54.71 22.39
C TYR A 203 -82.16 -54.79 22.34
N GLY A 204 -82.74 -55.70 21.54
CA GLY A 204 -84.19 -55.84 21.43
C GLY A 204 -84.88 -56.14 22.77
N HIS A 205 -84.28 -56.98 23.63
CA HIS A 205 -84.84 -57.28 24.95
C HIS A 205 -84.74 -56.11 25.92
N ILE A 206 -83.65 -55.35 25.86
CA ILE A 206 -83.43 -54.17 26.71
C ILE A 206 -84.36 -53.05 26.28
N LYS A 207 -84.50 -52.83 24.97
CA LYS A 207 -85.41 -51.85 24.38
C LYS A 207 -86.86 -52.15 24.76
N ASN A 208 -87.31 -53.39 24.59
CA ASN A 208 -88.69 -53.77 24.93
C ASN A 208 -88.94 -53.61 26.44
N ALA A 209 -88.01 -54.02 27.31
CA ALA A 209 -88.15 -53.83 28.75
C ALA A 209 -88.23 -52.34 29.16
N LEU A 210 -87.54 -51.45 28.45
CA LEU A 210 -87.62 -50.00 28.70
C LEU A 210 -88.93 -49.41 28.17
N VAL A 211 -89.39 -49.86 27.00
CA VAL A 211 -90.68 -49.44 26.42
C VAL A 211 -91.85 -49.92 27.29
N ASP A 212 -91.81 -51.15 27.78
CA ASP A 212 -92.78 -51.72 28.71
C ASP A 212 -92.81 -50.95 30.05
N ALA A 213 -91.67 -50.37 30.45
CA ALA A 213 -91.54 -49.47 31.60
C ALA A 213 -91.96 -48.02 31.30
N GLY A 214 -92.54 -47.74 30.14
CA GLY A 214 -93.10 -46.43 29.76
C GLY A 214 -92.14 -45.49 29.05
N TRP A 215 -90.97 -45.95 28.60
CA TRP A 215 -90.04 -45.12 27.83
C TRP A 215 -90.45 -45.05 26.35
N SER A 216 -90.23 -43.88 25.73
CA SER A 216 -90.39 -43.77 24.29
C SER A 216 -89.35 -44.64 23.58
N GLU A 217 -89.71 -45.17 22.40
CA GLU A 217 -88.83 -46.04 21.63
C GLU A 217 -87.49 -45.36 21.28
N ASN A 218 -87.54 -44.06 21.02
CA ASN A 218 -86.38 -43.21 20.72
C ASN A 218 -85.51 -42.96 21.97
N ASP A 219 -86.13 -42.71 23.13
CA ASP A 219 -85.38 -42.50 24.38
C ASP A 219 -84.73 -43.78 24.87
N ALA A 220 -85.40 -44.93 24.72
CA ALA A 220 -84.83 -46.24 25.03
C ALA A 220 -83.63 -46.56 24.13
N ALA A 221 -83.72 -46.26 22.82
CA ALA A 221 -82.62 -46.42 21.88
C ALA A 221 -81.44 -45.49 22.20
N TRP A 222 -81.72 -44.23 22.52
CA TRP A 222 -80.70 -43.26 22.89
C TRP A 222 -80.01 -43.63 24.20
N ALA A 223 -80.76 -44.00 25.25
CA ALA A 223 -80.21 -44.40 26.54
C ALA A 223 -79.32 -45.63 26.41
N TYR A 224 -79.72 -46.63 25.62
CA TYR A 224 -78.90 -47.80 25.33
C TYR A 224 -77.56 -47.43 24.69
N LYS A 225 -77.60 -46.58 23.65
CA LYS A 225 -76.40 -46.15 22.90
C LYS A 225 -75.45 -45.34 23.79
N GLU A 226 -75.98 -44.42 24.59
CA GLU A 226 -75.17 -43.58 25.47
C GLU A 226 -74.56 -44.38 26.63
N THR A 227 -75.31 -45.32 27.21
CA THR A 227 -74.79 -46.25 28.23
C THR A 227 -73.71 -47.17 27.67
N MET A 228 -73.88 -47.72 26.46
CA MET A 228 -72.83 -48.50 25.78
C MET A 228 -71.56 -47.69 25.53
N ARG A 229 -71.69 -46.44 25.06
CA ARG A 229 -70.55 -45.54 24.87
C ARG A 229 -69.81 -45.27 26.18
N LYS A 230 -70.56 -45.04 27.26
CA LYS A 230 -70.00 -44.83 28.60
C LYS A 230 -69.24 -46.08 29.09
N ASN A 231 -69.86 -47.26 29.00
CA ASN A 231 -69.22 -48.53 29.37
C ASN A 231 -67.94 -48.80 28.58
N TYR A 232 -67.94 -48.52 27.27
CA TYR A 232 -66.74 -48.66 26.43
C TYR A 232 -65.64 -47.64 26.80
N SER A 233 -66.01 -46.39 27.09
CA SER A 233 -65.05 -45.36 27.52
C SER A 233 -64.44 -45.67 28.89
N SER A 234 -65.22 -46.21 29.83
CA SER A 234 -64.74 -46.66 31.14
C SER A 234 -63.81 -47.88 31.01
N TYR A 235 -64.09 -48.79 30.07
CA TYR A 235 -63.17 -49.89 29.73
C TYR A 235 -61.85 -49.36 29.16
N LYS A 236 -61.90 -48.36 28.26
CA LYS A 236 -60.70 -47.77 27.64
C LYS A 236 -59.86 -46.92 28.60
N GLN A 237 -60.49 -46.12 29.48
CA GLN A 237 -59.78 -45.31 30.48
C GLN A 237 -59.07 -46.15 31.54
N ASN A 238 -59.62 -47.31 31.91
CA ASN A 238 -58.95 -48.25 32.81
C ASN A 238 -57.76 -48.98 32.14
N SER A 239 -57.56 -48.81 30.84
CA SER A 239 -56.47 -49.45 30.08
C SER A 239 -55.31 -48.52 29.71
N SER A 240 -55.35 -47.22 30.05
CA SER A 240 -54.27 -46.28 29.70
C SER A 240 -54.19 -45.05 30.60
N THR A 241 -53.34 -45.09 31.63
CA THR A 241 -52.86 -43.91 32.39
C THR A 241 -51.47 -43.50 31.93
N SER A 242 -51.32 -42.33 31.29
CA SER A 242 -50.30 -41.31 31.66
C SER A 242 -50.31 -40.05 30.76
N ALA A 243 -50.02 -38.93 31.43
CA ALA A 243 -50.10 -37.52 31.08
C ALA A 243 -49.23 -37.00 29.90
N SER A 244 -49.57 -35.80 29.42
CA SER A 244 -48.92 -35.05 28.33
C SER A 244 -47.54 -34.47 28.69
N ASP A 245 -46.60 -34.57 27.74
CA ASP A 245 -45.15 -34.29 27.85
C ASP A 245 -44.78 -32.77 27.74
N PRO A 246 -44.05 -32.19 28.71
CA PRO A 246 -43.59 -30.79 28.71
C PRO A 246 -42.47 -30.44 27.71
N LYS A 247 -41.95 -31.39 26.92
CA LYS A 247 -40.84 -31.15 25.96
C LYS A 247 -41.19 -30.24 24.77
N LYS A 248 -42.47 -30.01 24.46
CA LYS A 248 -42.86 -29.18 23.30
C LYS A 248 -42.80 -27.66 23.54
N VAL A 249 -42.81 -27.22 24.80
CA VAL A 249 -42.80 -25.78 25.12
C VAL A 249 -41.37 -25.20 25.14
N VAL A 250 -40.37 -26.01 25.47
CA VAL A 250 -38.96 -25.58 25.50
C VAL A 250 -38.38 -25.42 24.09
N SER A 251 -38.82 -26.23 23.12
CA SER A 251 -38.34 -26.14 21.73
C SER A 251 -38.72 -24.85 21.00
N LEU A 252 -39.83 -24.22 21.35
CA LEU A 252 -40.30 -22.97 20.69
C LEU A 252 -39.58 -21.72 21.22
N LEU A 253 -39.17 -21.74 22.50
CA LEU A 253 -38.48 -20.61 23.14
C LEU A 253 -37.00 -20.52 22.73
N VAL A 254 -36.34 -21.67 22.56
CA VAL A 254 -34.93 -21.74 22.13
C VAL A 254 -34.76 -21.31 20.66
N ILE A 255 -35.67 -21.71 19.77
CA ILE A 255 -35.63 -21.31 18.35
C ILE A 255 -35.85 -19.81 18.18
N GLY A 256 -36.71 -19.20 19.01
CA GLY A 256 -36.94 -17.75 18.99
C GLY A 256 -35.72 -16.93 19.42
N ILE A 257 -34.97 -17.38 20.43
CA ILE A 257 -33.79 -16.65 20.94
C ILE A 257 -32.61 -16.75 19.95
N VAL A 258 -32.41 -17.91 19.31
CA VAL A 258 -31.35 -18.10 18.30
C VAL A 258 -31.58 -17.24 17.05
N LEU A 259 -32.84 -17.10 16.61
CA LEU A 259 -33.19 -16.24 15.48
C LEU A 259 -32.98 -14.74 15.78
N VAL A 260 -33.28 -14.32 17.01
CA VAL A 260 -33.05 -12.93 17.44
C VAL A 260 -31.55 -12.63 17.59
N LEU A 261 -30.74 -13.57 18.07
CA LEU A 261 -29.28 -13.43 18.14
C LEU A 261 -28.64 -13.37 16.75
N LEU A 262 -29.11 -14.18 15.79
CA LEU A 262 -28.65 -14.13 14.39
C LEU A 262 -28.96 -12.78 13.71
N ILE A 263 -30.13 -12.20 13.97
CA ILE A 263 -30.51 -10.89 13.41
C ILE A 263 -29.69 -9.76 14.05
N VAL A 264 -29.37 -9.85 15.34
CA VAL A 264 -28.51 -8.87 16.02
C VAL A 264 -27.05 -8.96 15.54
N LEU A 265 -26.56 -10.15 15.21
CA LEU A 265 -25.23 -10.35 14.61
C LEU A 265 -25.15 -9.85 13.16
N LEU A 266 -26.24 -9.89 12.39
CA LEU A 266 -26.29 -9.29 11.06
C LEU A 266 -26.39 -7.76 11.07
N LEU A 267 -26.94 -7.17 12.14
CA LEU A 267 -27.12 -5.72 12.27
C LEU A 267 -25.95 -5.03 12.99
N ARG A 268 -25.10 -5.77 13.69
CA ARG A 268 -23.85 -5.26 14.26
C ARG A 268 -22.70 -5.97 13.58
N GLY A 269 -22.08 -5.30 12.60
CA GLY A 269 -20.86 -5.76 11.96
C GLY A 269 -19.77 -5.96 13.01
N VAL A 270 -19.59 -7.21 13.44
CA VAL A 270 -18.47 -7.61 14.29
C VAL A 270 -17.45 -8.27 13.38
N SER A 271 -16.34 -7.57 13.25
CA SER A 271 -15.08 -7.99 12.65
C SER A 271 -14.63 -9.37 13.15
N THR A 272 -14.65 -10.36 12.27
CA THR A 272 -13.75 -11.52 12.26
C THR A 272 -13.63 -12.02 10.82
N GLY A 273 -12.48 -11.81 10.19
CA GLY A 273 -12.04 -12.49 8.95
C GLY A 273 -13.03 -12.50 7.79
N SER A 274 -13.22 -11.36 7.14
CA SER A 274 -13.96 -11.30 5.88
C SER A 274 -12.97 -11.24 4.73
N ALA A 275 -13.01 -12.21 3.82
CA ALA A 275 -12.42 -12.06 2.50
C ALA A 275 -13.05 -10.80 1.84
N ILE A 276 -12.26 -9.75 1.64
CA ILE A 276 -12.71 -8.54 0.97
C ILE A 276 -12.71 -8.87 -0.53
N TYR A 277 -13.89 -9.05 -1.10
CA TYR A 277 -14.02 -9.19 -2.55
C TYR A 277 -14.03 -7.80 -3.18
N PHE A 278 -12.99 -7.50 -3.95
CA PHE A 278 -12.96 -6.29 -4.76
C PHE A 278 -13.78 -6.50 -6.03
N ASP A 279 -14.81 -5.69 -6.19
CA ASP A 279 -15.74 -5.66 -7.32
C ASP A 279 -15.16 -4.94 -8.55
N SER A 280 -14.15 -4.08 -8.38
CA SER A 280 -13.42 -3.43 -9.47
C SER A 280 -11.92 -3.29 -9.16
N ALA A 281 -11.11 -2.96 -10.18
CA ALA A 281 -9.69 -2.62 -9.99
C ALA A 281 -9.53 -1.28 -9.25
N GLU A 282 -10.42 -0.31 -9.51
CA GLU A 282 -10.44 1.00 -8.85
C GLU A 282 -10.72 0.89 -7.34
N ASN A 283 -11.62 -0.01 -6.94
CA ASN A 283 -11.91 -0.27 -5.53
C ASN A 283 -10.72 -0.93 -4.83
N PHE A 284 -9.99 -1.81 -5.52
CA PHE A 284 -8.76 -2.43 -5.02
C PHE A 284 -7.65 -1.39 -4.85
N GLU A 285 -7.44 -0.55 -5.87
CA GLU A 285 -6.47 0.55 -5.85
C GLU A 285 -6.73 1.51 -4.68
N THR A 286 -7.98 1.98 -4.55
CA THR A 286 -8.40 2.87 -3.47
C THR A 286 -8.21 2.24 -2.09
N ALA A 287 -8.52 0.94 -1.94
CA ALA A 287 -8.36 0.23 -0.67
C ALA A 287 -6.88 0.11 -0.28
N VAL A 288 -5.99 -0.23 -1.22
CA VAL A 288 -4.54 -0.31 -0.98
C VAL A 288 -4.01 1.06 -0.58
N GLN A 289 -4.35 2.12 -1.31
CA GLN A 289 -3.90 3.48 -1.01
C GLN A 289 -4.36 3.95 0.37
N THR A 290 -5.64 3.72 0.69
CA THR A 290 -6.23 4.12 1.98
C THR A 290 -5.56 3.38 3.14
N HIS A 291 -5.31 2.08 3.00
CA HIS A 291 -4.57 1.32 4.01
C HIS A 291 -3.15 1.84 4.17
N LEU A 292 -2.42 2.06 3.07
CA LEU A 292 -1.05 2.58 3.16
C LEU A 292 -1.03 3.93 3.89
N GLN A 293 -1.94 4.84 3.59
CA GLN A 293 -2.01 6.15 4.25
C GLN A 293 -2.27 6.06 5.77
N SER A 294 -3.02 5.07 6.24
CA SER A 294 -3.31 4.90 7.68
C SER A 294 -2.31 4.02 8.43
N SER A 295 -1.51 3.22 7.72
CA SER A 295 -0.60 2.18 8.26
C SER A 295 0.60 2.71 9.05
N PHE A 296 0.87 4.02 8.99
CA PHE A 296 2.06 4.60 9.62
C PHE A 296 1.87 5.03 11.08
N THR A 297 0.63 5.06 11.57
CA THR A 297 0.32 5.50 12.93
C THR A 297 0.88 4.55 14.00
N ASP A 298 0.85 3.24 13.72
CA ASP A 298 1.27 2.16 14.63
C ASP A 298 2.52 1.42 14.11
N ASN A 299 3.33 2.07 13.28
CA ASN A 299 4.54 1.49 12.70
C ASN A 299 5.77 1.75 13.60
N GLN A 300 6.34 0.68 14.18
CA GLN A 300 7.49 0.81 15.08
C GLN A 300 8.78 1.26 14.38
N PHE A 301 8.87 1.05 13.06
CA PHE A 301 10.03 1.41 12.25
C PHE A 301 9.95 2.85 11.74
N TYR A 302 8.75 3.43 11.68
CA TYR A 302 8.53 4.79 11.20
C TYR A 302 9.37 5.85 11.94
N PRO A 303 9.53 5.86 13.28
CA PRO A 303 10.38 6.87 13.93
C PRO A 303 11.89 6.62 13.79
N LEU A 304 12.31 5.45 13.26
CA LEU A 304 13.72 5.06 13.21
C LEU A 304 14.44 5.53 11.94
N VAL A 305 13.68 6.04 10.96
CA VAL A 305 14.19 6.41 9.65
C VAL A 305 13.73 7.83 9.35
N ASP A 306 14.63 8.72 8.95
CA ASP A 306 14.26 10.11 8.62
C ASP A 306 13.83 10.26 7.15
N PHE A 307 14.46 9.50 6.26
CA PHE A 307 14.20 9.51 4.82
C PHE A 307 14.10 8.09 4.30
N ALA A 308 13.04 7.78 3.55
CA ALA A 308 12.90 6.51 2.86
C ALA A 308 11.97 6.64 1.66
N SER A 309 12.29 5.92 0.59
CA SER A 309 11.44 5.70 -0.57
C SER A 309 11.15 4.20 -0.67
N VAL A 310 9.93 3.79 -0.38
CA VAL A 310 9.53 2.38 -0.35
C VAL A 310 8.46 2.12 -1.41
N CYS A 311 8.74 1.23 -2.35
CA CYS A 311 7.73 0.76 -3.29
C CYS A 311 6.98 -0.43 -2.70
N VAL A 312 5.66 -0.34 -2.65
CA VAL A 312 4.77 -1.39 -2.17
C VAL A 312 3.87 -1.86 -3.31
N GLN A 313 4.02 -3.12 -3.69
CA GLN A 313 3.18 -3.79 -4.68
C GLN A 313 2.25 -4.77 -3.98
N VAL A 314 0.96 -4.73 -4.31
CA VAL A 314 -0.04 -5.63 -3.75
C VAL A 314 -0.75 -6.37 -4.87
N VAL A 315 -0.82 -7.68 -4.76
CA VAL A 315 -1.50 -8.59 -5.69
C VAL A 315 -2.69 -9.23 -5.00
N ASP A 316 -3.82 -9.33 -5.72
CA ASP A 316 -4.99 -10.09 -5.32
C ASP A 316 -5.62 -10.76 -6.56
N GLY A 317 -5.36 -12.06 -6.73
CA GLY A 317 -5.71 -12.78 -7.94
C GLY A 317 -5.03 -12.21 -9.20
N GLU A 318 -5.81 -11.71 -10.15
CA GLU A 318 -5.30 -11.08 -11.38
C GLU A 318 -5.02 -9.58 -11.23
N LYS A 319 -5.37 -8.98 -10.08
CA LYS A 319 -5.21 -7.54 -9.85
C LYS A 319 -3.85 -7.28 -9.23
N THR A 320 -3.18 -6.24 -9.70
CA THR A 320 -1.92 -5.77 -9.16
C THR A 320 -1.91 -4.25 -9.13
N VAL A 321 -1.49 -3.66 -8.03
CA VAL A 321 -1.27 -2.22 -7.91
C VAL A 321 0.08 -1.96 -7.25
N SER A 322 0.67 -0.80 -7.50
CA SER A 322 1.96 -0.41 -6.94
C SER A 322 1.93 1.04 -6.51
N TYR A 323 2.43 1.28 -5.30
CA TYR A 323 2.49 2.59 -4.67
C TYR A 323 3.90 2.86 -4.18
N VAL A 324 4.29 4.13 -4.18
CA VAL A 324 5.52 4.60 -3.58
C VAL A 324 5.15 5.38 -2.32
N VAL A 325 5.78 4.98 -1.23
CA VAL A 325 5.74 5.66 0.06
C VAL A 325 7.04 6.45 0.19
N THR A 326 6.94 7.77 0.12
CA THR A 326 8.08 8.67 0.33
C THR A 326 7.96 9.30 1.71
N LYS A 327 8.92 9.00 2.58
CA LYS A 327 9.02 9.50 3.95
C LYS A 327 10.10 10.56 4.07
N THR A 328 9.81 11.56 4.88
CA THR A 328 10.70 12.68 5.26
C THR A 328 10.55 12.95 6.76
N PRO A 329 11.40 13.81 7.37
CA PRO A 329 11.27 14.18 8.78
C PRO A 329 9.93 14.87 9.12
N VAL A 330 9.28 15.49 8.13
CA VAL A 330 8.02 16.25 8.34
C VAL A 330 6.77 15.42 8.11
N GLY A 331 6.89 14.21 7.55
CA GLY A 331 5.74 13.37 7.22
C GLY A 331 6.05 12.40 6.07
N HIS A 332 5.00 11.80 5.53
CA HIS A 332 5.09 10.90 4.39
C HIS A 332 4.03 11.22 3.34
N VAL A 333 4.26 10.75 2.11
CA VAL A 333 3.33 10.82 1.00
C VAL A 333 3.21 9.42 0.39
N VAL A 334 1.99 9.02 0.06
CA VAL A 334 1.69 7.78 -0.67
C VAL A 334 1.16 8.16 -2.04
N GLY A 335 1.87 7.78 -3.10
CA GLY A 335 1.49 8.05 -4.48
C GLY A 335 1.60 6.81 -5.36
N PRO A 336 0.89 6.75 -6.50
CA PRO A 336 1.01 5.62 -7.42
C PRO A 336 2.44 5.50 -7.96
N ALA A 337 2.92 4.27 -8.11
CA ALA A 337 4.20 4.01 -8.75
C ALA A 337 4.09 4.14 -10.27
N ILE A 338 5.12 4.71 -10.92
CA ILE A 338 5.16 4.87 -12.39
C ILE A 338 5.20 3.49 -13.08
N THR A 339 5.90 2.54 -12.45
CA THR A 339 6.06 1.15 -12.88
C THR A 339 5.81 0.24 -11.67
N SER A 340 5.55 -1.04 -11.93
CA SER A 340 5.44 -2.01 -10.85
C SER A 340 6.74 -2.10 -10.04
N CYS A 341 6.63 -2.40 -8.75
CA CYS A 341 7.81 -2.46 -7.86
C CYS A 341 8.79 -3.56 -8.26
N ASP A 342 8.32 -4.62 -8.91
CA ASP A 342 9.18 -5.66 -9.49
C ASP A 342 9.88 -5.24 -10.80
N ALA A 343 9.55 -4.11 -11.40
CA ALA A 343 10.14 -3.64 -12.65
C ALA A 343 11.15 -2.50 -12.48
N ASP A 344 11.23 -1.87 -11.29
CA ASP A 344 12.07 -0.70 -11.04
C ASP A 344 12.81 -0.82 -9.69
N SER A 345 14.11 -0.53 -9.71
CA SER A 345 15.02 -0.64 -8.56
C SER A 345 15.45 0.70 -7.98
N ARG A 346 14.86 1.83 -8.41
CA ARG A 346 15.26 3.19 -7.99
C ARG A 346 14.78 3.61 -6.59
N TYR A 347 14.03 2.76 -5.91
CA TYR A 347 13.54 2.98 -4.55
C TYR A 347 14.64 2.65 -3.54
N ASP A 348 14.49 2.97 -2.26
CA ASP A 348 15.40 2.45 -1.21
C ASP A 348 15.04 1.01 -0.86
N PHE A 349 13.74 0.72 -0.86
CA PHE A 349 13.18 -0.61 -0.59
C PHE A 349 12.03 -0.91 -1.54
N ALA A 350 11.85 -2.18 -1.88
CA ALA A 350 10.66 -2.67 -2.57
C ALA A 350 10.09 -3.85 -1.78
N VAL A 351 8.76 -3.91 -1.69
CA VAL A 351 8.03 -5.02 -1.05
C VAL A 351 6.88 -5.41 -1.95
N LYS A 352 6.70 -6.71 -2.16
CA LYS A 352 5.59 -7.28 -2.93
C LYS A 352 4.80 -8.23 -2.06
N PHE A 353 3.51 -7.94 -1.92
CA PHE A 353 2.53 -8.80 -1.26
C PHE A 353 1.77 -9.57 -2.32
N LEU A 354 1.76 -10.90 -2.20
CA LEU A 354 1.08 -11.78 -3.16
C LEU A 354 -0.42 -11.95 -2.86
N GLU A 355 -0.83 -11.60 -1.65
CA GLU A 355 -2.22 -11.71 -1.18
C GLU A 355 -2.62 -10.46 -0.37
N TRP A 356 -3.90 -10.08 -0.47
CA TRP A 356 -4.48 -8.95 0.26
C TRP A 356 -4.45 -9.14 1.79
N GLU A 357 -4.67 -10.38 2.26
CA GLU A 357 -4.66 -10.69 3.70
C GLU A 357 -3.26 -10.49 4.30
N THR A 358 -2.22 -10.92 3.60
CA THR A 358 -0.82 -10.68 3.97
C THR A 358 -0.52 -9.18 4.04
N PHE A 359 -0.91 -8.43 3.00
CA PHE A 359 -0.74 -6.98 2.96
C PHE A 359 -1.41 -6.30 4.15
N THR A 360 -2.69 -6.55 4.38
CA THR A 360 -3.43 -5.90 5.48
C THR A 360 -2.91 -6.28 6.85
N THR A 361 -2.49 -7.54 7.05
CA THR A 361 -1.90 -8.01 8.30
C THR A 361 -0.61 -7.27 8.63
N VAL A 362 0.28 -7.14 7.65
CA VAL A 362 1.57 -6.43 7.83
C VAL A 362 1.35 -4.92 7.93
N ALA A 363 0.49 -4.36 7.07
CA ALA A 363 0.25 -2.92 6.99
C ALA A 363 -0.39 -2.37 8.27
N ASN A 364 -1.32 -3.12 8.89
CA ASN A 364 -2.00 -2.69 10.12
C ASN A 364 -1.11 -2.66 11.35
N ASN A 365 -0.02 -3.44 11.38
CA ASN A 365 0.86 -3.50 12.54
C ASN A 365 2.29 -3.87 12.13
N GLN A 366 3.06 -2.86 11.74
CA GLN A 366 4.42 -3.03 11.26
C GLN A 366 5.36 -3.16 12.46
N ASN A 367 5.51 -4.39 12.95
CA ASN A 367 6.49 -4.75 13.97
C ASN A 367 7.19 -6.09 13.67
N CYS A 368 8.28 -6.37 14.37
CA CYS A 368 9.08 -7.58 14.14
C CYS A 368 8.30 -8.87 14.42
N GLU A 369 7.41 -8.88 15.42
CA GLU A 369 6.60 -10.06 15.74
C GLU A 369 5.66 -10.39 14.58
N ILE A 370 4.99 -9.39 14.00
CA ILE A 370 4.12 -9.55 12.85
C ILE A 370 4.94 -9.97 11.62
N LEU A 371 6.02 -9.26 11.30
CA LEU A 371 6.88 -9.59 10.16
C LEU A 371 7.43 -11.02 10.24
N SER A 372 7.96 -11.43 11.40
CA SER A 372 8.42 -12.80 11.62
C SER A 372 7.28 -13.82 11.54
N SER A 373 6.11 -13.51 12.10
CA SER A 373 4.96 -14.42 12.07
C SER A 373 4.45 -14.68 10.65
N VAL A 374 4.39 -13.65 9.81
CA VAL A 374 3.95 -13.76 8.42
C VAL A 374 5.03 -14.44 7.59
N ASN A 375 6.31 -14.11 7.80
CA ASN A 375 7.43 -14.77 7.10
C ASN A 375 7.46 -16.28 7.37
N ARG A 376 7.31 -16.70 8.64
CA ARG A 376 7.32 -18.11 9.03
C ARG A 376 6.10 -18.90 8.54
N ARG A 377 4.93 -18.27 8.51
CA ARG A 377 3.68 -18.95 8.12
C ARG A 377 3.52 -19.06 6.61
N GLU A 378 3.86 -18.00 5.90
CA GLU A 378 3.49 -17.85 4.50
C GLU A 378 4.70 -17.94 3.57
N LYS A 379 5.93 -17.62 4.01
CA LYS A 379 7.14 -17.55 3.16
C LYS A 379 6.94 -16.74 1.86
N ASN A 380 5.99 -15.80 1.86
CA ASN A 380 5.47 -15.16 0.66
C ASN A 380 5.93 -13.72 0.44
N PHE A 381 6.86 -13.21 1.25
CA PHE A 381 7.48 -11.91 1.02
C PHE A 381 8.89 -11.85 1.62
N ILE A 382 9.79 -11.11 0.99
CA ILE A 382 11.15 -10.85 1.43
C ILE A 382 11.36 -9.34 1.35
N ILE A 383 11.77 -8.71 2.45
CA ILE A 383 12.08 -7.27 2.50
C ILE A 383 13.59 -7.12 2.36
N LEU A 384 14.02 -6.57 1.24
CA LEU A 384 15.42 -6.29 0.96
C LEU A 384 15.58 -4.87 0.42
N PRO A 385 16.67 -4.18 0.76
CA PRO A 385 17.02 -2.92 0.11
C PRO A 385 17.16 -3.15 -1.39
N SER A 386 16.67 -2.20 -2.17
CA SER A 386 16.60 -2.29 -3.64
C SER A 386 17.95 -2.58 -4.31
N GLN A 387 19.05 -2.08 -3.75
CA GLN A 387 20.39 -2.32 -4.29
C GLN A 387 20.76 -3.81 -4.33
N TYR A 388 20.22 -4.59 -3.39
CA TYR A 388 20.45 -6.04 -3.30
C TYR A 388 19.45 -6.85 -4.12
N VAL A 389 18.53 -6.20 -4.85
CA VAL A 389 17.43 -6.85 -5.54
C VAL A 389 17.29 -6.33 -6.97
N LEU A 390 17.50 -7.23 -7.93
CA LEU A 390 17.24 -6.99 -9.34
C LEU A 390 15.72 -7.03 -9.63
N PRO A 391 15.28 -6.42 -10.76
CA PRO A 391 13.91 -6.58 -11.23
C PRO A 391 13.43 -8.04 -11.21
N GLY A 392 12.19 -8.25 -10.78
CA GLY A 392 11.61 -9.55 -10.50
C GLY A 392 11.85 -10.06 -9.06
N PHE A 393 12.37 -9.22 -8.16
CA PHE A 393 12.73 -9.58 -6.79
C PHE A 393 13.83 -10.67 -6.72
N VAL A 394 14.81 -10.62 -7.63
CA VAL A 394 15.92 -11.58 -7.68
C VAL A 394 17.13 -11.00 -6.94
N LEU A 395 17.76 -11.77 -6.04
CA LEU A 395 18.99 -11.32 -5.35
C LEU A 395 20.07 -10.89 -6.37
N ASN A 396 20.64 -9.71 -6.15
CA ASN A 396 21.71 -9.17 -6.97
C ASN A 396 23.04 -9.87 -6.61
N PRO A 397 23.61 -10.74 -7.48
CA PRO A 397 24.81 -11.51 -7.14
C PRO A 397 26.09 -10.66 -7.07
N ARG A 398 26.00 -9.37 -7.41
CA ARG A 398 27.14 -8.42 -7.41
C ARG A 398 27.25 -7.63 -6.11
N GLU A 399 26.24 -7.69 -5.24
CA GLU A 399 26.19 -6.91 -4.02
C GLU A 399 26.28 -7.84 -2.80
N ASP A 400 27.12 -7.47 -1.83
CA ASP A 400 27.28 -8.22 -0.60
C ASP A 400 26.24 -7.77 0.44
N ILE A 401 25.31 -8.66 0.78
CA ILE A 401 24.23 -8.40 1.74
C ILE A 401 24.71 -8.42 3.21
N THR A 402 25.89 -8.97 3.49
CA THR A 402 26.45 -9.15 4.84
C THR A 402 26.36 -7.90 5.73
N PRO A 403 26.64 -6.67 5.25
CA PRO A 403 26.51 -5.46 6.07
C PRO A 403 25.07 -5.20 6.57
N PHE A 404 24.08 -5.64 5.81
CA PHE A 404 22.65 -5.43 6.11
C PHE A 404 22.07 -6.51 7.03
N CYS A 405 22.73 -7.66 7.15
CA CYS A 405 22.31 -8.77 8.02
C CYS A 405 22.17 -8.36 9.49
N SER A 406 23.01 -7.42 9.93
CA SER A 406 22.96 -6.86 11.29
C SER A 406 21.66 -6.10 11.58
N ALA A 407 21.10 -5.41 10.58
CA ALA A 407 19.81 -4.73 10.68
C ALA A 407 18.64 -5.73 10.61
N LEU A 408 18.78 -6.81 9.83
CA LEU A 408 17.75 -7.85 9.70
C LEU A 408 17.63 -8.74 10.95
N ASN A 409 18.71 -8.92 11.71
CA ASN A 409 18.73 -9.64 12.98
C ASN A 409 17.82 -9.02 14.07
N VAL A 410 17.29 -7.81 13.84
CA VAL A 410 16.30 -7.21 14.74
C VAL A 410 14.96 -7.94 14.66
N CYS A 411 14.60 -8.49 13.49
CA CYS A 411 13.30 -9.13 13.27
C CYS A 411 13.39 -10.59 12.78
N LEU A 412 14.53 -11.04 12.24
CA LEU A 412 14.72 -12.38 11.69
C LEU A 412 15.58 -13.25 12.61
N ASP A 413 15.27 -14.55 12.68
CA ASP A 413 16.11 -15.53 13.36
C ASP A 413 17.29 -16.02 12.50
N ALA A 414 18.18 -16.82 13.10
CA ALA A 414 19.39 -17.29 12.44
C ALA A 414 19.12 -18.18 11.21
N GLU A 415 18.02 -18.94 11.19
CA GLU A 415 17.66 -19.80 10.05
C GLU A 415 17.10 -18.94 8.90
N GLU A 416 16.34 -17.90 9.23
CA GLU A 416 15.83 -16.93 8.26
C GLU A 416 16.96 -16.09 7.63
N LEU A 417 17.95 -15.67 8.44
CA LEU A 417 19.16 -14.98 7.97
C LEU A 417 19.99 -15.91 7.05
N GLU A 418 20.25 -17.13 7.51
CA GLU A 418 20.56 -18.35 6.74
C GLU A 418 20.18 -18.28 5.26
N SER A 419 18.86 -18.16 5.06
CA SER A 419 18.19 -18.34 3.79
C SER A 419 18.39 -17.21 2.78
N ILE A 420 18.83 -16.03 3.23
CA ILE A 420 19.02 -14.83 2.39
C ILE A 420 20.49 -14.48 2.17
N GLY A 421 21.41 -15.35 2.61
CA GLY A 421 22.85 -15.13 2.48
C GLY A 421 23.45 -14.27 3.59
N CYS A 422 22.73 -14.15 4.70
CA CYS A 422 23.26 -13.81 6.01
C CYS A 422 23.60 -15.12 6.75
#